data_AF-A0AAN6TM08-F1
#
_entry.id   AF-A0AAN6TM08-F1
#
_cell.length_a   1.000
_cell.length_b   1.000
_cell.length_c   1.000
_cell.angle_alpha   90.00
_cell.angle_beta   90.00
_cell.angle_gamma   90.00
#
_symmetry.space_group_name_H-M   'P 1'
#
loop_
_entity.id
_entity.type
_entity.pdbx_description
1 polymer ?
#
loop_
_entity_poly.entity_id
_entity_poly.type
_entity_poly.pdbx_seq_one_letter_code
_entity_poly.pdbx_strand_id
1 'polypeptide(L)'
;MMYQKALLFNDRTVAAQILSASHPRQVKALGRKVSNFSDDVWHAHREEIVRRGNMLKFTRPVDEKDGKWEVVAAGAQDGTTGSKNLRELLLATGDREIVEASPMDRIWGIGFGAANAGKVGRERWGLNLLGRALMAVREELRGREGGEGKGEASVDGVEKEKTVLEKVDE
;
A
#
# COMPACT_ATOMS: atom_id res chain seq x y z
N MET A 1 -7.13 -1.16 -1.41
CA MET A 1 -6.91 -2.61 -1.65
C MET A 1 -8.03 -3.25 -2.46
N MET A 2 -9.24 -3.43 -1.93
CA MET A 2 -10.32 -4.17 -2.64
C MET A 2 -10.73 -3.55 -3.97
N TYR A 3 -10.74 -2.22 -4.07
CA TYR A 3 -10.95 -1.51 -5.34
C TYR A 3 -9.92 -1.91 -6.41
N GLN A 4 -8.63 -1.88 -6.07
CA GLN A 4 -7.55 -2.29 -6.96
C GLN A 4 -7.62 -3.78 -7.31
N LYS A 5 -8.06 -4.64 -6.37
CA LYS A 5 -8.34 -6.05 -6.67
C LYS A 5 -9.43 -6.17 -7.75
N ALA A 6 -10.53 -5.45 -7.63
CA ALA A 6 -11.60 -5.49 -8.63
C ALA A 6 -11.11 -5.00 -10.01
N LEU A 7 -10.30 -3.94 -10.04
CA LEU A 7 -9.67 -3.47 -11.28
C LEU A 7 -8.73 -4.50 -11.91
N LEU A 8 -7.92 -5.20 -11.10
CA LEU A 8 -7.00 -6.23 -11.58
C LEU A 8 -7.72 -7.34 -12.36
N PHE A 9 -8.94 -7.69 -11.95
CA PHE A 9 -9.77 -8.72 -12.60
C PHE A 9 -10.81 -8.14 -13.57
N ASN A 10 -10.65 -6.88 -13.97
CA ASN A 10 -11.54 -6.16 -14.89
C ASN A 10 -13.00 -6.07 -14.43
N ASP A 11 -13.28 -6.22 -13.13
CA ASP A 11 -14.62 -6.09 -12.56
C ASP A 11 -14.91 -4.62 -12.19
N ARG A 12 -15.21 -3.82 -13.22
CA ARG A 12 -15.51 -2.39 -13.08
C ARG A 12 -16.79 -2.12 -12.27
N THR A 13 -17.74 -3.04 -12.34
CA THR A 13 -19.01 -2.96 -11.59
C THR A 13 -18.76 -3.07 -10.10
N VAL A 14 -18.06 -4.12 -9.65
CA VAL A 14 -17.71 -4.28 -8.23
C VAL A 14 -16.75 -3.18 -7.77
N ALA A 15 -15.83 -2.72 -8.64
CA ALA A 15 -14.95 -1.60 -8.34
C ALA A 15 -15.74 -0.32 -8.01
N ALA A 16 -16.75 0.03 -8.81
CA ALA A 16 -17.61 1.18 -8.56
C ALA A 16 -18.40 1.04 -7.25
N GLN A 17 -18.93 -0.16 -6.96
CA GLN A 17 -19.63 -0.44 -5.69
C GLN A 17 -18.71 -0.33 -4.47
N ILE A 18 -17.44 -0.72 -4.62
CA ILE A 18 -16.44 -0.59 -3.54
C ILE A 18 -16.14 0.88 -3.25
N LEU A 19 -16.08 1.73 -4.28
CA LEU A 19 -15.85 3.17 -4.09
C LEU A 19 -17.03 3.88 -3.43
N SER A 20 -18.27 3.43 -3.68
CA SER A 20 -19.47 4.02 -3.06
C SER A 20 -19.78 3.47 -1.66
N ALA A 21 -19.13 2.38 -1.23
CA ALA A 21 -19.36 1.78 0.07
C ALA A 21 -18.82 2.65 1.21
N SER A 22 -19.68 2.95 2.19
CA SER A 22 -19.32 3.77 3.35
C SER A 22 -18.69 2.98 4.51
N HIS A 23 -18.72 1.64 4.44
CA HIS A 23 -18.31 0.79 5.56
C HIS A 23 -17.27 -0.28 5.15
N PRO A 24 -16.17 -0.45 5.92
CA PRO A 24 -15.15 -1.46 5.63
C PRO A 24 -15.68 -2.89 5.52
N ARG A 25 -16.71 -3.24 6.29
CA ARG A 25 -17.37 -4.56 6.22
C ARG A 25 -18.00 -4.79 4.84
N GLN A 26 -18.66 -3.78 4.27
CA GLN A 26 -19.26 -3.84 2.95
C GLN A 26 -18.18 -3.94 1.87
N VAL A 27 -17.13 -3.12 1.95
CA VAL A 27 -15.98 -3.18 1.04
C VAL A 27 -15.37 -4.59 1.01
N LYS A 28 -15.18 -5.21 2.19
CA LYS A 28 -14.65 -6.58 2.29
C LYS A 28 -15.62 -7.62 1.71
N ALA A 29 -16.94 -7.44 1.89
CA ALA A 29 -17.94 -8.32 1.33
C ALA A 29 -17.98 -8.25 -0.21
N LEU A 30 -17.91 -7.04 -0.77
CA LEU A 30 -17.82 -6.80 -2.22
C LEU A 30 -16.53 -7.39 -2.81
N GLY A 31 -15.39 -7.22 -2.12
CA GLY A 31 -14.11 -7.81 -2.56
C GLY A 31 -14.08 -9.34 -2.64
N ARG A 32 -15.04 -10.04 -2.00
CA ARG A 32 -15.25 -11.49 -2.14
C ARG A 32 -16.11 -11.86 -3.35
N LYS A 33 -16.81 -10.89 -3.95
CA LYS A 33 -17.69 -11.05 -5.12
C LYS A 33 -17.03 -10.62 -6.43
N VAL A 34 -15.74 -10.26 -6.40
CA VAL A 34 -14.98 -9.88 -7.61
C VAL A 34 -14.98 -11.05 -8.59
N SER A 35 -15.47 -10.79 -9.79
CA SER A 35 -15.54 -11.74 -10.91
C SER A 35 -14.14 -12.02 -11.47
N ASN A 36 -13.99 -13.14 -12.19
CA ASN A 36 -12.73 -13.53 -12.86
C ASN A 36 -11.52 -13.68 -11.93
N PHE A 37 -11.74 -13.90 -10.64
CA PHE A 37 -10.65 -14.04 -9.68
C PHE A 37 -9.77 -15.26 -10.01
N SER A 38 -8.47 -15.02 -10.07
CA SER A 38 -7.43 -16.05 -10.14
C SER A 38 -6.50 -15.89 -8.94
N ASP A 39 -6.28 -16.98 -8.20
CA ASP A 39 -5.40 -16.94 -7.03
C ASP A 39 -3.95 -16.66 -7.42
N ASP A 40 -3.47 -17.24 -8.53
CA ASP A 40 -2.09 -17.03 -9.02
C ASP A 40 -1.86 -15.57 -9.41
N VAL A 41 -2.78 -14.98 -10.17
CA VAL A 41 -2.72 -13.55 -10.54
C VAL A 41 -2.80 -12.69 -9.28
N TRP A 42 -3.67 -13.03 -8.33
CA TRP A 42 -3.75 -12.30 -7.07
C TRP A 42 -2.44 -12.41 -6.27
N HIS A 43 -1.84 -13.60 -6.21
CA HIS A 43 -0.59 -13.85 -5.52
C HIS A 43 0.54 -12.98 -6.08
N ALA A 44 0.64 -12.89 -7.41
CA ALA A 44 1.66 -12.09 -8.09
C ALA A 44 1.54 -10.57 -7.84
N HIS A 45 0.33 -10.06 -7.59
CA HIS A 45 0.08 -8.61 -7.51
C HIS A 45 -0.29 -8.08 -6.13
N ARG A 46 -0.73 -8.93 -5.19
CA ARG A 46 -1.32 -8.50 -3.91
C ARG A 46 -0.38 -7.64 -3.07
N GLU A 47 0.91 -7.97 -3.05
CA GLU A 47 1.91 -7.27 -2.24
C GLU A 47 2.08 -5.83 -2.71
N GLU A 48 2.25 -5.62 -4.01
CA GLU A 48 2.37 -4.27 -4.58
C GLU A 48 1.09 -3.45 -4.39
N ILE A 49 -0.08 -4.06 -4.58
CA ILE A 49 -1.37 -3.38 -4.34
C ILE A 49 -1.50 -2.93 -2.89
N VAL A 50 -1.09 -3.78 -1.92
CA VAL A 50 -1.15 -3.44 -0.49
C VAL A 50 -0.09 -2.40 -0.13
N ARG A 51 1.12 -2.51 -0.67
CA ARG A 51 2.20 -1.54 -0.47
C ARG A 51 1.78 -0.14 -0.95
N ARG A 52 1.24 -0.02 -2.18
CA ARG A 52 0.72 1.26 -2.71
C ARG A 52 -0.40 1.83 -1.84
N GLY A 53 -1.32 0.97 -1.40
CA GLY A 53 -2.40 1.40 -0.49
C GLY A 53 -1.86 1.95 0.83
N ASN A 54 -0.86 1.29 1.41
CA ASN A 54 -0.18 1.78 2.62
C ASN A 54 0.58 3.08 2.33
N MET A 55 1.31 3.19 1.23
CA MET A 55 1.99 4.43 0.86
C MET A 55 1.01 5.62 0.87
N LEU A 56 -0.15 5.49 0.23
CA LEU A 56 -1.19 6.53 0.23
C LEU A 56 -1.70 6.84 1.65
N LYS A 57 -1.93 5.80 2.47
CA LYS A 57 -2.36 5.95 3.87
C LYS A 57 -1.34 6.72 4.73
N PHE A 58 -0.05 6.55 4.46
CA PHE A 58 1.03 7.15 5.24
C PHE A 58 1.58 8.45 4.63
N THR A 59 1.07 8.90 3.49
CA THR A 59 1.51 10.16 2.82
C THR A 59 0.39 11.18 2.65
N ARG A 60 -0.86 10.77 2.74
CA ARG A 60 -2.02 11.65 2.59
C ARG A 60 -2.66 11.86 3.96
N PRO A 61 -2.27 12.91 4.71
CA PRO A 61 -2.95 13.21 5.96
C PRO A 61 -4.42 13.51 5.67
N VAL A 62 -5.28 12.95 6.51
CA VAL A 62 -6.72 13.22 6.52
C VAL A 62 -7.07 13.74 7.90
N ASP A 63 -7.93 14.76 7.94
CA ASP A 63 -8.46 15.29 9.19
C ASP A 63 -9.97 15.07 9.22
N GLU A 64 -10.51 14.81 10.41
CA GLU A 64 -11.95 14.67 10.62
C GLU A 64 -12.51 16.01 11.12
N LYS A 65 -13.32 16.67 10.29
CA LYS A 65 -14.05 17.89 10.65
C LYS A 65 -15.54 17.63 10.53
N ASP A 66 -16.26 17.81 11.64
CA ASP A 66 -17.72 17.62 11.73
C ASP A 66 -18.21 16.26 11.18
N GLY A 67 -17.46 15.18 11.46
CA GLY A 67 -17.78 13.83 10.99
C GLY A 67 -17.46 13.58 9.50
N LYS A 68 -16.76 14.50 8.84
CA LYS A 68 -16.28 14.36 7.46
C LYS A 68 -14.76 14.30 7.41
N TRP A 69 -14.24 13.38 6.60
CA TRP A 69 -12.81 13.18 6.41
C TRP A 69 -12.35 13.98 5.19
N GLU A 70 -11.48 14.97 5.41
CA GLU A 70 -10.93 15.82 4.36
C GLU A 70 -9.43 15.61 4.23
N VAL A 71 -8.92 15.60 3.00
CA VAL A 71 -7.48 15.56 2.76
C VAL A 71 -6.91 16.92 3.12
N VAL A 72 -5.92 16.96 4.01
CA VAL A 72 -5.23 18.20 4.39
C VAL A 72 -3.90 18.31 3.65
N ALA A 73 -3.41 19.54 3.47
CA ALA A 73 -2.11 19.77 2.86
C ALA A 73 -1.00 19.12 3.72
N ALA A 74 -0.06 18.45 3.07
CA ALA A 74 1.13 17.94 3.74
C ALA A 74 1.89 19.12 4.39
N GLY A 75 2.07 19.09 5.72
CA GLY A 75 2.71 20.17 6.48
C GLY A 75 1.77 21.20 7.11
N ALA A 76 0.45 21.15 6.85
CA ALA A 76 -0.52 21.97 7.57
C ALA A 76 -0.92 21.28 8.89
N GLN A 77 0.00 21.26 9.86
CA GLN A 77 -0.35 20.93 11.25
C GLN A 77 -0.43 22.23 12.06
N ASP A 78 -1.65 22.63 12.39
CA ASP A 78 -1.93 23.72 13.35
C ASP A 78 -1.79 23.24 14.82
N GLY A 79 -1.44 21.96 15.06
CA GLY A 79 -1.26 21.42 16.42
C GLY A 79 -2.54 21.37 17.27
N THR A 80 -3.68 21.82 16.74
CA THR A 80 -4.97 21.97 17.41
C THR A 80 -5.90 20.75 17.29
N THR A 81 -5.65 19.85 16.34
CA THR A 81 -6.43 18.61 16.18
C THR A 81 -5.55 17.41 16.46
N GLY A 82 -5.94 16.55 17.41
CA GLY A 82 -5.22 15.33 17.84
C GLY A 82 -5.09 14.22 16.78
N SER A 83 -5.20 14.55 15.49
CA SER A 83 -5.06 13.66 14.35
C SER A 83 -3.59 13.24 14.20
N LYS A 84 -3.25 12.10 14.81
CA LYS A 84 -1.91 11.52 14.79
C LYS A 84 -1.36 11.46 13.35
N ASN A 85 -0.19 12.06 13.13
CA ASN A 85 0.50 11.94 11.84
C ASN A 85 0.94 10.48 11.64
N LEU A 86 0.20 9.74 10.82
CA LEU A 86 0.48 8.33 10.56
C LEU A 86 1.88 8.11 10.00
N ARG A 87 2.37 9.06 9.19
CA ARG A 87 3.72 9.04 8.62
C ARG A 87 4.78 9.00 9.72
N GLU A 88 4.70 9.94 10.65
CA GLU A 88 5.61 10.05 11.79
C GLU A 88 5.54 8.80 12.67
N LEU A 89 4.33 8.28 12.92
CA LEU A 89 4.17 7.03 13.67
C LEU A 89 4.87 5.84 12.99
N LEU A 90 4.79 5.74 11.66
CA LEU A 90 5.47 4.70 10.92
C LEU A 90 7.00 4.88 10.97
N LEU A 91 7.50 6.11 10.80
CA LEU A 91 8.92 6.42 10.89
C LEU A 91 9.48 6.17 12.29
N ALA A 92 8.73 6.51 13.34
CA ALA A 92 9.07 6.28 14.75
C ALA A 92 9.18 4.79 15.14
N THR A 93 8.76 3.88 14.26
CA THR A 93 9.09 2.45 14.46
C THR A 93 10.60 2.19 14.38
N GLY A 94 11.37 3.10 13.78
CA GLY A 94 12.82 2.97 13.65
C GLY A 94 13.15 1.73 12.84
N ASP A 95 14.15 0.97 13.27
CA ASP A 95 14.56 -0.27 12.58
C ASP A 95 13.90 -1.52 13.17
N ARG A 96 12.91 -1.34 14.05
CA ARG A 96 12.15 -2.47 14.60
C ARG A 96 11.36 -3.17 13.51
N GLU A 97 11.32 -4.49 13.59
CA GLU A 97 10.47 -5.31 12.75
C GLU A 97 9.00 -5.08 13.11
N ILE A 98 8.17 -4.79 12.11
CA ILE A 98 6.72 -4.67 12.29
C ILE A 98 6.08 -6.01 11.98
N VAL A 99 5.25 -6.50 12.89
CA VAL A 99 4.63 -7.82 12.81
C VAL A 99 3.13 -7.74 13.07
N GLU A 100 2.33 -8.24 12.12
CA GLU A 100 0.87 -8.37 12.27
C GLU A 100 0.53 -9.65 13.05
N ALA A 101 0.28 -9.50 14.35
CA ALA A 101 0.02 -10.59 15.29
C ALA A 101 -1.44 -11.09 15.25
N SER A 102 -1.88 -11.50 14.06
CA SER A 102 -3.21 -12.09 13.84
C SER A 102 -3.15 -13.62 13.99
N PRO A 103 -3.91 -14.23 14.92
CA PRO A 103 -3.94 -15.69 15.10
C PRO A 103 -4.45 -16.47 13.89
N MET A 104 -5.35 -15.87 13.11
CA MET A 104 -6.08 -16.56 12.04
C MET A 104 -5.52 -16.25 10.63
N ASP A 105 -4.57 -15.30 10.52
CA ASP A 105 -4.02 -14.88 9.24
C ASP A 105 -2.55 -15.29 9.12
N ARG A 106 -2.29 -16.25 8.24
CA ARG A 106 -0.95 -16.78 7.95
C ARG A 106 -0.29 -16.13 6.74
N ILE A 107 -1.01 -15.28 6.01
CA ILE A 107 -0.53 -14.63 4.79
C ILE A 107 -0.12 -13.20 5.13
N TRP A 108 -1.06 -12.38 5.59
CA TRP A 108 -0.77 -11.00 5.96
C TRP A 108 -0.20 -10.90 7.37
N GLY A 109 -0.56 -11.85 8.25
CA GLY A 109 -0.05 -11.97 9.61
C GLY A 109 0.87 -13.17 9.84
N ILE A 110 1.25 -13.35 11.10
CA ILE A 110 2.11 -14.47 11.55
C ILE A 110 1.34 -15.72 11.98
N GLY A 111 0.00 -15.67 12.05
CA GLY A 111 -0.81 -16.78 12.54
C GLY A 111 -0.73 -17.04 14.03
N PHE A 112 -0.28 -16.05 14.82
CA PHE A 112 -0.22 -16.12 16.26
C PHE A 112 -0.59 -14.77 16.85
N GLY A 113 -1.31 -14.78 17.97
CA GLY A 113 -1.53 -13.57 18.76
C GLY A 113 -0.25 -13.11 19.46
N ALA A 114 -0.17 -11.82 19.79
CA ALA A 114 1.03 -11.19 20.36
C ALA A 114 1.56 -11.94 21.59
N ALA A 115 0.67 -12.43 22.47
CA ALA A 115 1.02 -13.16 23.68
C ALA A 115 1.74 -14.51 23.42
N ASN A 116 1.58 -15.10 22.23
CA ASN A 116 2.14 -16.39 21.86
C ASN A 116 3.22 -16.28 20.77
N ALA A 117 3.31 -15.16 20.06
CA ALA A 117 4.26 -14.94 18.97
C ALA A 117 5.71 -15.20 19.39
N GLY A 118 6.12 -14.73 20.57
CA GLY A 118 7.48 -14.95 21.11
C GLY A 118 7.71 -16.32 21.76
N LYS A 119 6.66 -17.13 21.94
CA LYS A 119 6.74 -18.48 22.51
C LYS A 119 6.90 -19.55 21.44
N VAL A 120 6.80 -19.17 20.17
CA VAL A 120 6.95 -20.06 19.03
C VAL A 120 8.12 -19.63 18.16
N GLY A 121 8.83 -20.62 17.61
CA GLY A 121 9.90 -20.33 16.67
C GLY A 121 9.39 -19.64 15.41
N ARG A 122 10.23 -18.80 14.81
CA ARG A 122 9.89 -17.95 13.65
C ARG A 122 9.62 -18.79 12.40
N GLU A 123 10.22 -19.97 12.30
CA GLU A 123 9.96 -20.96 11.25
C GLU A 123 8.49 -21.40 11.22
N ARG A 124 7.80 -21.29 12.36
CA ARG A 124 6.37 -21.58 12.44
C ARG A 124 5.50 -20.41 12.08
N TRP A 125 6.00 -19.20 11.90
CA TRP A 125 5.17 -18.04 11.59
C TRP A 125 4.58 -18.11 10.17
N GLY A 126 3.50 -17.36 9.97
CA GLY A 126 3.01 -16.98 8.64
C GLY A 126 3.94 -15.99 7.94
N LEU A 127 3.53 -15.52 6.76
CA LEU A 127 4.38 -14.72 5.88
C LEU A 127 4.60 -13.27 6.33
N ASN A 128 3.73 -12.74 7.20
CA ASN A 128 3.77 -11.34 7.68
C ASN A 128 3.84 -10.31 6.52
N LEU A 129 3.12 -10.55 5.42
CA LEU A 129 3.19 -9.67 4.24
C LEU A 129 2.77 -8.22 4.56
N LEU A 130 1.89 -8.00 5.55
CA LEU A 130 1.50 -6.64 5.93
C LEU A 130 2.65 -5.90 6.61
N GLY A 131 3.33 -6.55 7.57
CA GLY A 131 4.50 -5.99 8.22
C GLY A 131 5.61 -5.65 7.22
N ARG A 132 5.89 -6.56 6.28
CA ARG A 132 6.84 -6.32 5.18
C ARG A 132 6.45 -5.13 4.31
N ALA A 133 5.19 -5.02 3.92
CA ALA A 133 4.70 -3.89 3.13
C ALA A 133 4.86 -2.55 3.88
N LEU A 134 4.58 -2.52 5.19
CA LEU A 134 4.75 -1.32 6.02
C LEU A 134 6.23 -0.92 6.14
N MET A 135 7.13 -1.87 6.36
CA MET A 135 8.57 -1.61 6.41
C MET A 135 9.11 -1.14 5.06
N ALA A 136 8.65 -1.72 3.94
CA ALA A 136 9.01 -1.23 2.60
C ALA A 136 8.55 0.22 2.37
N VAL A 137 7.33 0.57 2.80
CA VAL A 137 6.84 1.96 2.76
C VAL A 137 7.68 2.88 3.65
N ARG A 138 8.06 2.43 4.85
CA ARG A 138 8.92 3.19 5.76
C ARG A 138 10.27 3.53 5.13
N GLU A 139 10.94 2.55 4.50
CA GLU A 139 12.22 2.81 3.83
C GLU A 139 12.08 3.76 2.63
N GLU A 140 11.00 3.64 1.85
CA GLU A 140 10.74 4.59 0.75
C GLU A 140 10.51 6.02 1.27
N LEU A 141 9.83 6.18 2.41
CA LEU A 141 9.61 7.48 3.03
C LEU A 141 10.90 8.12 3.54
N ARG A 142 11.82 7.31 4.11
CA ARG A 142 13.16 7.75 4.53
C ARG A 142 14.00 8.23 3.35
N GLY A 143 13.96 7.49 2.22
CA GLY A 143 14.68 7.84 1.00
C GLY A 143 14.24 9.18 0.38
N ARG A 144 12.96 9.55 0.54
CA ARG A 144 12.43 10.85 0.08
C ARG A 144 12.95 12.02 0.91
N GLU A 145 13.14 11.85 2.22
CA GLU A 145 13.71 12.89 3.11
C GLU A 145 15.20 13.14 2.84
N GLY A 146 15.95 12.12 2.40
CA GLY A 146 17.35 12.26 1.99
C GLY A 146 17.55 12.83 0.58
N GLY A 147 16.47 13.07 -0.17
CA GLY A 147 16.49 13.44 -1.59
C GLY A 147 16.13 14.90 -1.90
N GLU A 148 15.66 15.68 -0.93
CA GLU A 148 15.31 17.11 -1.11
C GLU A 148 16.54 18.05 -1.18
N GLY A 149 17.67 17.54 -1.68
CA GLY A 149 18.95 18.26 -1.76
C GLY A 149 19.73 18.08 -3.05
N LYS A 150 19.15 17.53 -4.13
CA LYS A 150 19.75 17.57 -5.48
C LYS A 150 18.69 17.74 -6.57
N GLY A 151 18.28 18.98 -6.76
CA GLY A 151 17.84 19.44 -8.07
C GLY A 151 19.04 19.96 -8.83
N GLU A 152 19.48 19.23 -9.86
CA GLU A 152 19.84 19.87 -11.12
C GLU A 152 19.71 18.87 -12.27
N ALA A 153 19.14 19.38 -13.37
CA ALA A 153 18.68 18.64 -14.51
C ALA A 153 19.83 18.11 -15.37
N SER A 154 19.60 16.99 -16.03
CA SER A 154 20.24 16.69 -17.31
C SER A 154 19.17 16.08 -18.20
N VAL A 155 18.57 16.95 -19.00
CA VAL A 155 17.72 16.58 -20.13
C VAL A 155 18.68 16.26 -21.27
N ASP A 156 18.90 14.98 -21.54
CA ASP A 156 19.42 14.52 -22.82
C ASP A 156 18.99 13.06 -23.03
N GLY A 157 18.31 12.80 -24.16
CA GLY A 157 18.13 11.43 -24.66
C GLY A 157 16.70 10.94 -24.86
N VAL A 158 15.73 11.78 -25.25
CA VAL A 158 14.54 11.29 -25.98
C VAL A 158 14.77 11.54 -27.46
N GLU A 159 15.40 10.58 -28.13
CA GLU A 159 15.24 10.30 -29.56
C GLU A 159 16.14 9.11 -29.92
N LYS A 160 15.52 7.94 -30.16
CA LYS A 160 15.88 6.90 -31.15
C LYS A 160 15.21 5.57 -30.81
N GLU A 161 13.89 5.54 -30.92
CA GLU A 161 13.14 4.28 -31.14
C GLU A 161 11.94 4.58 -32.05
N LYS A 162 12.26 5.10 -33.23
CA LYS A 162 11.41 5.04 -34.42
C LYS A 162 12.36 4.99 -35.60
N THR A 163 12.11 4.06 -36.52
CA THR A 163 12.92 3.72 -37.71
C THR A 163 13.88 2.54 -37.52
N VAL A 164 13.34 1.34 -37.34
CA VAL A 164 13.88 0.11 -37.96
C VAL A 164 12.72 -0.76 -38.41
N LEU A 165 11.97 -0.29 -39.41
CA LEU A 165 11.11 -1.09 -40.27
C LEU A 165 10.98 -0.32 -41.58
N GLU A 166 12.01 -0.41 -42.42
CA GLU A 166 11.93 -0.36 -43.89
C GLU A 166 13.33 -0.48 -44.47
N LYS A 167 13.45 -1.33 -45.51
CA LYS A 167 14.62 -1.64 -46.36
C LYS A 167 15.56 -2.73 -45.84
N VAL A 168 15.28 -3.98 -46.24
CA VAL A 168 16.16 -4.71 -47.18
C VAL A 168 15.27 -5.65 -48.00
N ASP A 169 14.80 -5.15 -49.15
CA ASP A 169 14.55 -5.99 -50.32
C ASP A 169 15.77 -5.78 -51.22
N GLU A 170 16.57 -6.82 -51.36
CA GLU A 170 17.46 -7.11 -52.50
C GLU A 170 17.50 -8.63 -52.71
#